data_AF-A0A9D4MWC2-F1
#
_entry.id   AF-A0A9D4MWC2-F1
#
_cell.length_a   1.000
_cell.length_b   1.000
_cell.length_c   1.000
_cell.angle_alpha   90.00
_cell.angle_beta   90.00
_cell.angle_gamma   90.00
#
_symmetry.space_group_name_H-M   'P 1'
#
loop_
_entity.id
_entity.type
_entity.pdbx_description
1 polymer ?
#
loop_
_entity_poly.entity_id
_entity_poly.type
_entity_poly.pdbx_seq_one_letter_code
_entity_poly.pdbx_strand_id
1 'polypeptide(L)'
;MSPGLITSKCDGTAVTCFHAESQVSVMALQSHVSRLNHKDNEDIISISCLKIQYDDELQLSLYRHWSLFESLCHSINMACKFKVWTLKGQKRLHEFLAEMGLPLTQCKQKFASMDSSLKTNIRTMIQENMNKYGLVDEDVILPSFFAQYGFKNKLCATDVTYVTAAILENMEKGASATDCFLKASDVLSRSNTVAMEKGIELARRQLQAIIAQVQTFLDMHQVISAGPFLYAFMQEGASIVKIFAHPQCIMRLARFTLEAHCSVSRNKKSRNLPLVLGVPLDGEQGTMLVTGIPPLSMDDERKNFFGKAFEQAAASTNCRTSHDFFDTYMMEMKSDDRSKFFDALISLLN
;
A
#
# COMPACT_ATOMS: atom_id res chain seq x y z
N MET A 1 -39.11 -17.07 -1.77
CA MET A 1 -38.04 -17.19 -2.78
C MET A 1 -36.79 -16.58 -2.18
N SER A 2 -35.89 -17.43 -1.69
CA SER A 2 -34.65 -17.05 -1.02
C SER A 2 -33.65 -16.49 -2.04
N PRO A 3 -32.92 -15.40 -1.76
CA PRO A 3 -31.84 -14.96 -2.62
C PRO A 3 -30.68 -15.96 -2.48
N GLY A 4 -30.28 -16.58 -3.59
CA GLY A 4 -29.20 -17.55 -3.63
C GLY A 4 -27.85 -16.90 -3.31
N LEU A 5 -27.10 -17.52 -2.39
CA LEU A 5 -25.67 -17.28 -2.26
C LEU A 5 -25.00 -17.67 -3.58
N ILE A 6 -24.43 -16.69 -4.28
CA ILE A 6 -23.53 -16.93 -5.40
C ILE A 6 -22.20 -17.41 -4.81
N THR A 7 -22.00 -18.72 -4.78
CA THR A 7 -20.68 -19.33 -4.55
C THR A 7 -19.93 -19.31 -5.88
N SER A 8 -19.17 -18.24 -6.17
CA SER A 8 -18.19 -18.27 -7.26
C SER A 8 -16.93 -18.98 -6.76
N LYS A 9 -16.50 -20.02 -7.48
CA LYS A 9 -15.22 -20.72 -7.24
C LYS A 9 -14.07 -19.72 -7.30
N CYS A 10 -13.35 -19.58 -6.18
CA CYS A 10 -12.19 -18.69 -6.04
C CYS A 10 -10.91 -19.36 -6.56
N ASP A 11 -10.54 -19.06 -7.80
CA ASP A 11 -9.18 -19.21 -8.31
C ASP A 11 -8.66 -17.80 -8.65
N GLY A 12 -8.18 -17.06 -7.64
CA GLY A 12 -7.79 -15.66 -7.77
C GLY A 12 -7.00 -15.16 -6.57
N THR A 13 -6.17 -14.15 -6.78
CA THR A 13 -5.19 -13.52 -5.87
C THR A 13 -5.69 -13.10 -4.49
N ALA A 14 -5.00 -13.53 -3.41
CA ALA A 14 -4.45 -12.84 -2.20
C ALA A 14 -5.02 -11.53 -1.60
N VAL A 15 -5.86 -10.84 -2.35
CA VAL A 15 -6.40 -9.51 -2.14
C VAL A 15 -7.89 -9.62 -1.76
N THR A 16 -8.49 -10.79 -1.94
CA THR A 16 -9.93 -11.09 -1.95
C THR A 16 -10.68 -10.93 -0.61
N CYS A 17 -10.11 -11.24 0.56
CA CYS A 17 -10.87 -11.14 1.83
C CYS A 17 -10.84 -9.76 2.51
N PHE A 18 -9.72 -9.03 2.42
CA PHE A 18 -9.74 -7.59 2.76
C PHE A 18 -10.75 -6.87 1.87
N HIS A 19 -10.85 -7.27 0.60
CA HIS A 19 -11.87 -6.76 -0.30
C HIS A 19 -13.27 -7.20 0.14
N ALA A 20 -13.48 -8.42 0.64
CA ALA A 20 -14.80 -8.87 1.10
C ALA A 20 -15.31 -8.15 2.38
N GLU A 21 -14.49 -8.04 3.44
CA GLU A 21 -14.88 -7.30 4.66
C GLU A 21 -14.98 -5.78 4.41
N SER A 22 -14.06 -5.25 3.58
CA SER A 22 -14.12 -3.87 3.10
C SER A 22 -15.40 -3.66 2.27
N GLN A 23 -15.78 -4.58 1.38
CA GLN A 23 -16.99 -4.48 0.56
C GLN A 23 -18.25 -4.43 1.41
N VAL A 24 -18.37 -5.27 2.45
CA VAL A 24 -19.51 -5.22 3.40
C VAL A 24 -19.57 -3.85 4.08
N SER A 25 -18.42 -3.33 4.52
CA SER A 25 -18.34 -2.02 5.18
C SER A 25 -18.63 -0.86 4.22
N VAL A 26 -18.14 -0.94 2.98
CA VAL A 26 -18.41 0.04 1.90
C VAL A 26 -19.89 0.07 1.59
N MET A 27 -20.57 -1.07 1.49
CA MET A 27 -22.02 -1.13 1.30
C MET A 27 -22.79 -0.46 2.45
N ALA A 28 -22.38 -0.70 3.70
CA ALA A 28 -22.98 -0.05 4.86
C ALA A 28 -22.79 1.48 4.83
N LEU A 29 -21.59 1.95 4.48
CA LEU A 29 -21.30 3.38 4.32
C LEU A 29 -22.07 4.00 3.15
N GLN A 30 -22.24 3.28 2.05
CA GLN A 30 -22.99 3.76 0.88
C GLN A 30 -24.45 4.06 1.22
N SER A 31 -25.08 3.21 2.06
CA SER A 31 -26.42 3.47 2.59
C SER A 31 -26.48 4.79 3.37
N HIS A 32 -25.49 5.04 4.22
CA HIS A 32 -25.41 6.29 4.98
C HIS A 32 -25.15 7.52 4.09
N VAL A 33 -24.25 7.41 3.11
CA VAL A 33 -23.95 8.50 2.15
C VAL A 33 -25.20 8.86 1.36
N SER A 34 -25.94 7.85 0.87
CA SER A 34 -27.19 8.06 0.12
C SER A 34 -28.24 8.75 0.98
N ARG A 35 -28.39 8.31 2.24
CA ARG A 35 -29.33 8.89 3.21
C ARG A 35 -29.00 10.35 3.56
N LEU A 36 -27.72 10.69 3.72
CA LEU A 36 -27.28 12.04 4.08
C LEU A 36 -27.39 13.00 2.90
N ASN A 37 -26.99 12.58 1.69
CA ASN A 37 -27.12 13.39 0.48
C ASN A 37 -28.58 13.69 0.12
N HIS A 38 -29.53 12.82 0.47
CA HIS A 38 -30.96 13.04 0.17
C HIS A 38 -31.55 14.19 1.00
N LYS A 39 -31.04 14.44 2.21
CA LYS A 39 -31.48 15.55 3.07
C LYS A 39 -31.08 16.92 2.51
N ASP A 40 -30.01 16.97 1.72
CA ASP A 40 -29.45 18.22 1.17
C ASP A 40 -30.12 18.66 -0.14
N ASN A 41 -31.04 17.87 -0.72
CA ASN A 41 -31.66 18.18 -2.03
C ASN A 41 -32.85 19.15 -1.94
N GLU A 42 -33.39 19.44 -0.75
CA GLU A 42 -34.51 20.38 -0.58
C GLU A 42 -34.06 21.83 -0.34
N ASP A 43 -32.78 22.05 0.01
CA ASP A 43 -32.19 23.38 0.20
C ASP A 43 -31.23 23.71 -0.95
N ILE A 44 -31.24 24.97 -1.40
CA ILE A 44 -30.37 25.50 -2.46
C ILE A 44 -28.91 25.13 -2.17
N ILE A 45 -28.36 24.21 -2.97
CA ILE A 45 -27.01 23.64 -2.78
C ILE A 45 -25.98 24.77 -2.85
N SER A 46 -25.58 25.29 -1.69
CA SER A 46 -24.47 26.23 -1.58
C SER A 46 -23.18 25.57 -2.11
N ILE A 47 -22.46 26.28 -2.97
CA ILE A 47 -21.18 25.86 -3.61
C ILE A 47 -20.10 25.44 -2.58
N SER A 48 -20.31 25.78 -1.30
CA SER A 48 -19.48 25.44 -0.13
C SER A 48 -19.86 24.13 0.58
N CYS A 49 -20.89 23.38 0.14
CA CYS A 49 -21.24 22.12 0.79
C CYS A 49 -20.28 20.99 0.38
N LEU A 50 -19.81 20.22 1.36
CA LEU A 50 -19.01 19.02 1.14
C LEU A 50 -19.94 17.91 0.65
N LYS A 51 -19.69 17.40 -0.57
CA LYS A 51 -20.46 16.27 -1.09
C LYS A 51 -19.59 15.00 -1.09
N ILE A 52 -20.09 13.95 -0.46
CA ILE A 52 -19.46 12.62 -0.51
C ILE A 52 -20.22 11.76 -1.50
N GLN A 53 -19.51 11.09 -2.41
CA GLN A 53 -20.11 10.24 -3.42
C GLN A 53 -19.38 8.89 -3.47
N TYR A 54 -20.17 7.84 -3.68
CA TYR A 54 -19.67 6.51 -4.00
C TYR A 54 -19.21 6.47 -5.47
N ASP A 55 -18.10 5.80 -5.74
CA ASP A 55 -17.59 5.55 -7.09
C ASP A 55 -16.67 4.32 -7.09
N ASP A 56 -16.61 3.64 -8.24
CA ASP A 56 -15.69 2.52 -8.46
C ASP A 56 -14.32 3.06 -8.88
N GLU A 57 -13.58 3.59 -7.91
CA GLU A 57 -12.32 4.31 -8.13
C GLU A 57 -11.21 3.44 -8.75
N LEU A 58 -10.29 4.07 -9.49
CA LEU A 58 -9.09 3.36 -9.94
C LEU A 58 -8.18 3.09 -8.73
N GLN A 59 -7.74 1.84 -8.59
CA GLN A 59 -6.77 1.39 -7.60
C GLN A 59 -5.34 1.79 -7.98
N LEU A 60 -5.16 3.08 -8.25
CA LEU A 60 -3.89 3.70 -8.59
C LEU A 60 -3.52 4.73 -7.52
N SER A 61 -2.32 4.59 -6.98
CA SER A 61 -1.82 5.44 -5.90
C SER A 61 -1.68 6.88 -6.37
N LEU A 62 -2.37 7.81 -5.71
CA LEU A 62 -2.27 9.26 -5.92
C LEU A 62 -2.51 9.71 -7.36
N TYR A 63 -3.30 8.97 -8.14
CA TYR A 63 -3.33 9.19 -9.59
C TYR A 63 -3.86 10.55 -10.03
N ARG A 64 -4.64 11.21 -9.18
CA ARG A 64 -5.11 12.58 -9.40
C ARG A 64 -4.04 13.65 -9.14
N HIS A 65 -2.95 13.28 -8.48
CA HIS A 65 -1.96 14.21 -7.92
C HIS A 65 -0.60 14.18 -8.62
N TRP A 66 -0.39 13.26 -9.57
CA TRP A 66 0.77 13.22 -10.46
C TRP A 66 0.39 12.64 -11.82
N SER A 67 1.34 12.08 -12.58
CA SER A 67 1.03 11.52 -13.89
C SER A 67 0.41 10.13 -13.78
N LEU A 68 -0.37 9.74 -14.78
CA LEU A 68 -0.91 8.39 -14.86
C LEU A 68 0.22 7.35 -14.87
N PHE A 69 1.29 7.63 -15.63
CA PHE A 69 2.45 6.74 -15.72
C PHE A 69 3.11 6.51 -14.36
N GLU A 70 3.34 7.57 -13.58
CA GLU A 70 3.90 7.45 -12.22
C GLU A 70 2.98 6.62 -11.32
N SER A 71 1.67 6.84 -11.40
CA SER A 71 0.68 6.09 -10.62
C SER A 71 0.73 4.59 -10.91
N LEU A 72 0.82 4.22 -12.19
CA LEU A 72 0.93 2.83 -12.62
C LEU A 72 2.22 2.19 -12.14
N CYS A 73 3.34 2.92 -12.19
CA CYS A 73 4.62 2.45 -11.71
C CYS A 73 4.68 2.26 -10.20
N HIS A 74 3.93 3.05 -9.40
CA HIS A 74 4.04 3.05 -7.94
C HIS A 74 2.92 2.29 -7.21
N SER A 75 1.92 1.79 -7.93
CA SER A 75 0.83 0.99 -7.35
C SER A 75 1.20 -0.48 -7.33
N ILE A 76 1.11 -1.13 -6.16
CA ILE A 76 1.57 -2.51 -5.95
C ILE A 76 1.08 -3.50 -7.02
N ASN A 77 -0.24 -3.57 -7.26
CA ASN A 77 -0.83 -4.50 -8.23
C ASN A 77 -0.25 -4.28 -9.64
N MET A 78 -0.24 -3.04 -10.11
CA MET A 78 0.22 -2.69 -11.45
C MET A 78 1.74 -2.89 -11.57
N ALA A 79 2.50 -2.36 -10.62
CA ALA A 79 3.95 -2.47 -10.59
C ALA A 79 4.41 -3.94 -10.60
N CYS A 80 3.75 -4.80 -9.82
CA CYS A 80 4.06 -6.23 -9.73
C CYS A 80 3.64 -7.01 -10.97
N LYS A 81 2.46 -6.73 -11.53
CA LYS A 81 1.97 -7.39 -12.76
C LYS A 81 2.84 -7.05 -13.97
N PHE A 82 3.26 -5.79 -14.08
CA PHE A 82 4.13 -5.34 -15.16
C PHE A 82 5.62 -5.57 -14.87
N LYS A 83 6.04 -5.76 -13.61
CA LYS A 83 7.44 -5.87 -13.20
C LYS A 83 8.25 -4.64 -13.60
N VAL A 84 7.73 -3.47 -13.24
CA VAL A 84 8.19 -2.15 -13.71
C VAL A 84 9.64 -1.82 -13.31
N TRP A 85 10.21 -2.53 -12.34
CA TRP A 85 11.64 -2.45 -11.99
C TRP A 85 12.56 -3.09 -13.05
N THR A 86 12.02 -3.74 -14.08
CA THR A 86 12.79 -4.34 -15.18
C THR A 86 12.59 -3.59 -16.49
N LEU A 87 13.62 -3.56 -17.35
CA LEU A 87 13.51 -2.99 -18.70
C LEU A 87 12.42 -3.66 -19.56
N LYS A 88 12.25 -4.98 -19.42
CA LYS A 88 11.19 -5.73 -20.11
C LYS A 88 9.81 -5.34 -19.60
N GLY A 89 9.67 -5.17 -18.29
CA GLY A 89 8.42 -4.74 -17.67
C GLY A 89 8.03 -3.31 -18.06
N GLN A 90 9.00 -2.40 -18.10
CA GLN A 90 8.79 -1.05 -18.61
C GLN A 90 8.31 -1.04 -20.06
N LYS A 91 8.92 -1.83 -20.94
CA LYS A 91 8.45 -1.98 -22.34
C LYS A 91 7.01 -2.50 -22.40
N ARG A 92 6.70 -3.54 -21.60
CA ARG A 92 5.36 -4.12 -21.52
C ARG A 92 4.31 -3.13 -21.01
N LEU A 93 4.68 -2.24 -20.07
CA LEU A 93 3.79 -1.16 -19.61
C LEU A 93 3.57 -0.10 -20.71
N HIS A 94 4.60 0.24 -21.49
CA HIS A 94 4.44 1.15 -22.63
C HIS A 94 3.57 0.54 -23.73
N GLU A 95 3.70 -0.76 -24.00
CA GLU A 95 2.81 -1.50 -24.92
C GLU A 95 1.37 -1.44 -24.43
N PHE A 96 1.12 -1.68 -23.14
CA PHE A 96 -0.22 -1.57 -22.55
C PHE A 96 -0.84 -0.17 -22.75
N LEU A 97 -0.07 0.89 -22.49
CA LEU A 97 -0.53 2.27 -22.71
C LEU A 97 -0.81 2.56 -24.19
N ALA A 98 0.00 2.01 -25.10
CA ALA A 98 -0.20 2.16 -26.54
C ALA A 98 -1.46 1.44 -27.02
N GLU A 99 -1.76 0.25 -26.49
CA GLU A 99 -2.97 -0.51 -26.82
C GLU A 99 -4.25 0.14 -26.32
N MET A 100 -4.18 0.83 -25.17
CA MET A 100 -5.27 1.70 -24.71
C MET A 100 -5.49 2.94 -25.61
N GLY A 101 -4.61 3.19 -26.59
CA GLY A 101 -4.68 4.39 -27.44
C GLY A 101 -4.30 5.68 -26.72
N LEU A 102 -3.58 5.60 -25.60
CA LEU A 102 -3.17 6.76 -24.81
C LEU A 102 -1.84 7.35 -25.33
N PRO A 103 -1.81 8.62 -25.78
CA PRO A 103 -0.56 9.27 -26.14
C PRO A 103 0.41 9.32 -24.96
N LEU A 104 1.69 8.99 -25.18
CA LEU A 104 2.68 8.97 -24.12
C LEU A 104 2.86 10.33 -23.43
N THR A 105 2.68 11.43 -24.19
CA THR A 105 2.68 12.79 -23.67
C THR A 105 1.57 13.02 -22.64
N GLN A 106 0.37 12.49 -22.91
CA GLN A 106 -0.77 12.54 -22.00
C GLN A 106 -0.53 11.68 -20.75
N CYS A 107 0.12 10.52 -20.88
CA CYS A 107 0.43 9.65 -19.73
C CYS A 107 1.51 10.22 -18.80
N LYS A 108 2.42 11.06 -19.32
CA LYS A 108 3.55 11.63 -18.57
C LYS A 108 3.27 13.02 -17.98
N GLN A 109 2.26 13.73 -18.45
CA GLN A 109 1.82 14.97 -17.82
C GLN A 109 0.98 14.71 -16.56
N LYS A 110 0.74 15.74 -15.75
CA LYS A 110 -0.13 15.64 -14.57
C LYS A 110 -1.53 15.21 -15.00
N PHE A 111 -2.11 14.25 -14.30
CA PHE A 111 -3.45 13.73 -14.61
C PHE A 111 -4.50 14.84 -14.63
N ALA A 112 -4.43 15.82 -13.72
CA ALA A 112 -5.32 16.97 -13.71
C ALA A 112 -5.32 17.75 -15.05
N SER A 113 -4.18 17.79 -15.75
CA SER A 113 -3.96 18.46 -17.03
C SER A 113 -4.26 17.57 -18.24
N MET A 114 -4.57 16.29 -18.05
CA MET A 114 -4.93 15.37 -19.13
C MET A 114 -6.24 15.76 -19.80
N ASP A 115 -6.39 15.44 -21.08
CA ASP A 115 -7.59 15.74 -21.86
C ASP A 115 -8.84 15.15 -21.18
N SER A 116 -9.92 15.93 -21.12
CA SER A 116 -11.14 15.54 -20.40
C SER A 116 -11.77 14.26 -20.93
N SER A 117 -11.75 14.03 -22.25
CA SER A 117 -12.24 12.79 -22.86
C SER A 117 -11.44 11.57 -22.38
N LEU A 118 -10.11 11.67 -22.30
CA LEU A 118 -9.25 10.60 -21.83
C LEU A 118 -9.49 10.32 -20.34
N LYS A 119 -9.62 11.36 -19.51
CA LYS A 119 -9.90 11.23 -18.07
C LYS A 119 -11.21 10.51 -17.80
N THR A 120 -12.25 10.77 -18.58
CA THR A 120 -13.56 10.11 -18.42
C THR A 120 -13.52 8.66 -18.86
N ASN A 121 -12.77 8.33 -19.91
CA ASN A 121 -12.77 6.99 -20.50
C ASN A 121 -11.68 6.07 -19.95
N ILE A 122 -10.76 6.57 -19.12
CA ILE A 122 -9.58 5.81 -18.67
C ILE A 122 -9.93 4.50 -17.98
N ARG A 123 -11.00 4.49 -17.18
CA ARG A 123 -11.49 3.27 -16.51
C ARG A 123 -11.84 2.21 -17.54
N THR A 124 -12.69 2.56 -18.51
CA THR A 124 -13.11 1.68 -19.60
C THR A 124 -11.92 1.21 -20.42
N MET A 125 -10.99 2.11 -20.78
CA MET A 125 -9.79 1.76 -21.55
C MET A 125 -8.91 0.73 -20.82
N ILE A 126 -8.77 0.84 -19.49
CA ILE A 126 -8.04 -0.18 -18.71
C ILE A 126 -8.83 -1.49 -18.73
N GLN A 127 -10.13 -1.46 -18.48
CA GLN A 127 -10.98 -2.66 -18.40
C GLN A 127 -11.05 -3.45 -19.72
N GLU A 128 -11.00 -2.78 -20.86
CA GLU A 128 -11.00 -3.43 -22.17
C GLU A 128 -9.68 -4.15 -22.47
N ASN A 129 -8.55 -3.66 -21.91
CA ASN A 129 -7.21 -4.14 -22.24
C ASN A 129 -6.56 -5.01 -21.12
N MET A 130 -7.06 -4.94 -19.89
CA MET A 130 -6.45 -5.56 -18.70
C MET A 130 -6.29 -7.08 -18.79
N ASN A 131 -7.26 -7.79 -19.37
CA ASN A 131 -7.27 -9.26 -19.44
C ASN A 131 -6.05 -9.81 -20.17
N LYS A 132 -5.62 -9.14 -21.25
CA LYS A 132 -4.44 -9.51 -22.05
C LYS A 132 -3.15 -9.44 -21.22
N TYR A 133 -3.13 -8.62 -20.19
CA TYR A 133 -1.98 -8.42 -19.31
C TYR A 133 -2.05 -9.23 -18.01
N GLY A 134 -3.09 -10.06 -17.85
CA GLY A 134 -3.30 -10.89 -16.67
C GLY A 134 -3.72 -10.09 -15.43
N LEU A 135 -4.31 -8.92 -15.64
CA LEU A 135 -4.94 -8.11 -14.61
C LEU A 135 -6.40 -8.57 -14.44
N VAL A 136 -6.89 -8.57 -13.21
CA VAL A 136 -8.30 -8.81 -12.85
C VAL A 136 -8.94 -7.53 -12.31
N ASP A 137 -10.27 -7.49 -12.18
CA ASP A 137 -10.97 -6.24 -11.81
C ASP A 137 -10.50 -5.74 -10.43
N GLU A 138 -10.22 -6.66 -9.51
CA GLU A 138 -9.67 -6.37 -8.17
C GLU A 138 -8.24 -5.79 -8.20
N ASP A 139 -7.51 -5.92 -9.32
CA ASP A 139 -6.20 -5.30 -9.47
C ASP A 139 -6.32 -3.79 -9.79
N VAL A 140 -7.46 -3.37 -10.37
CA VAL A 140 -7.65 -2.08 -11.05
C VAL A 140 -8.75 -1.23 -10.44
N ILE A 141 -9.83 -1.83 -9.94
CA ILE A 141 -11.05 -1.16 -9.49
C ILE A 141 -11.24 -1.37 -8.00
N LEU A 142 -11.43 -0.26 -7.30
CA LEU A 142 -11.68 -0.21 -5.87
C LEU A 142 -13.01 0.50 -5.59
N PRO A 143 -14.04 -0.22 -5.14
CA PRO A 143 -15.26 0.39 -4.60
C PRO A 143 -14.90 1.34 -3.46
N SER A 144 -15.13 2.65 -3.65
CA SER A 144 -14.65 3.65 -2.70
C SER A 144 -15.52 4.90 -2.71
N PHE A 145 -15.06 5.91 -1.96
CA PHE A 145 -15.70 7.19 -1.84
C PHE A 145 -14.74 8.31 -2.21
N PHE A 146 -15.31 9.38 -2.75
CA PHE A 146 -14.61 10.63 -2.88
C PHE A 146 -15.42 11.77 -2.27
N ALA A 147 -14.70 12.74 -1.74
CA ALA A 147 -15.22 14.00 -1.28
C ALA A 147 -14.99 15.07 -2.34
N GLN A 148 -16.04 15.80 -2.69
CA GLN A 148 -15.95 17.00 -3.52
C GLN A 148 -16.24 18.23 -2.68
N TYR A 149 -15.32 19.18 -2.74
CA TYR A 149 -15.48 20.50 -2.13
C TYR A 149 -15.16 21.60 -3.14
N GLY A 150 -16.16 22.41 -3.46
CA GLY A 150 -16.07 23.40 -4.54
C GLY A 150 -15.82 22.78 -5.92
N PHE A 151 -15.18 23.54 -6.82
CA PHE A 151 -15.03 23.16 -8.23
C PHE A 151 -13.81 22.30 -8.55
N LYS A 152 -12.74 22.39 -7.74
CA LYS A 152 -11.43 21.79 -8.09
C LYS A 152 -10.99 20.66 -7.17
N ASN A 153 -11.51 20.58 -5.94
CA ASN A 153 -10.97 19.69 -4.93
C ASN A 153 -11.82 18.42 -4.85
N LYS A 154 -11.45 17.42 -5.66
CA LYS A 154 -11.92 16.03 -5.54
C LYS A 154 -10.84 15.25 -4.78
N LEU A 155 -11.15 14.82 -3.56
CA LEU A 155 -10.24 14.06 -2.69
C LEU A 155 -10.81 12.66 -2.50
N CYS A 156 -10.05 11.64 -2.88
CA CYS A 156 -10.47 10.26 -2.71
C CYS A 156 -10.00 9.72 -1.37
N ALA A 157 -10.77 8.78 -0.80
CA ALA A 157 -10.48 8.23 0.52
C ALA A 157 -9.04 7.67 0.59
N THR A 158 -8.61 6.94 -0.44
CA THR A 158 -7.26 6.37 -0.54
C THR A 158 -6.17 7.45 -0.54
N ASP A 159 -6.38 8.56 -1.24
CA ASP A 159 -5.40 9.66 -1.30
C ASP A 159 -5.25 10.32 0.08
N VAL A 160 -6.37 10.59 0.76
CA VAL A 160 -6.35 11.14 2.12
C VAL A 160 -5.65 10.19 3.10
N THR A 161 -5.87 8.88 2.98
CA THR A 161 -5.18 7.88 3.81
C THR A 161 -3.68 7.86 3.59
N TYR A 162 -3.22 7.85 2.33
CA TYR A 162 -1.78 7.92 2.01
C TYR A 162 -1.16 9.19 2.56
N VAL A 163 -1.83 10.34 2.38
CA VAL A 163 -1.34 11.64 2.82
C VAL A 163 -1.26 11.72 4.35
N THR A 164 -2.31 11.29 5.04
CA THR A 164 -2.38 11.34 6.51
C THR A 164 -1.30 10.45 7.12
N ALA A 165 -1.14 9.23 6.60
CA ALA A 165 -0.08 8.31 7.03
C ALA A 165 1.32 8.88 6.75
N ALA A 166 1.52 9.50 5.58
CA ALA A 166 2.81 10.07 5.22
C ALA A 166 3.23 11.22 6.15
N ILE A 167 2.28 12.05 6.60
CA ILE A 167 2.57 13.12 7.56
C ILE A 167 2.80 12.56 8.97
N LEU A 168 2.00 11.59 9.39
CA LEU A 168 2.13 10.96 10.71
C LEU A 168 3.53 10.34 10.91
N GLU A 169 4.08 9.73 9.87
CA GLU A 169 5.38 9.05 9.91
C GLU A 169 6.55 9.91 9.42
N ASN A 170 6.31 11.19 9.10
CA ASN A 170 7.38 12.10 8.72
C ASN A 170 7.93 12.83 9.95
N MET A 171 8.77 12.14 10.72
CA MET A 171 9.49 12.72 11.85
C MET A 171 10.67 13.60 11.38
N GLU A 172 10.37 14.87 11.09
CA GLU A 172 11.41 15.88 10.83
C GLU A 172 12.30 16.06 12.07
N LYS A 173 13.57 16.44 11.87
CA LYS A 173 14.51 16.66 12.99
C LYS A 173 13.94 17.68 13.97
N GLY A 174 13.75 17.26 15.23
CA GLY A 174 13.25 18.12 16.30
C GLY A 174 11.72 18.20 16.41
N ALA A 175 10.96 17.51 15.54
CA ALA A 175 9.52 17.35 15.70
C ALA A 175 9.22 16.18 16.65
N SER A 176 8.26 16.35 17.56
CA SER A 176 7.77 15.26 18.39
C SER A 176 6.73 14.41 17.65
N ALA A 177 6.50 13.18 18.13
CA ALA A 177 5.41 12.33 17.61
C ALA A 177 4.05 13.02 17.73
N THR A 178 3.83 13.78 18.81
CA THR A 178 2.61 14.56 19.03
C THR A 178 2.45 15.66 17.97
N ASP A 179 3.53 16.34 17.58
CA ASP A 179 3.47 17.35 16.51
C ASP A 179 3.08 16.73 15.17
N CYS A 180 3.64 15.56 14.84
CA CYS A 180 3.27 14.85 13.61
C CYS A 180 1.80 14.39 13.64
N PHE A 181 1.30 13.94 14.79
CA PHE A 181 -0.10 13.58 14.97
C PHE A 181 -1.04 14.77 14.75
N LEU A 182 -0.72 15.93 15.35
CA LEU A 182 -1.52 17.15 15.17
C LEU A 182 -1.47 17.64 13.71
N LYS A 183 -0.29 17.64 13.08
CA LYS A 183 -0.14 17.96 11.64
C LYS A 183 -0.95 17.01 10.75
N ALA A 184 -1.00 15.72 11.08
CA ALA A 184 -1.80 14.74 10.34
C ALA A 184 -3.30 15.01 10.52
N SER A 185 -3.74 15.43 11.71
CA SER A 185 -5.11 15.85 11.96
C SER A 185 -5.49 17.10 11.16
N ASP A 186 -4.57 18.06 11.03
CA ASP A 186 -4.79 19.30 10.26
C ASP A 186 -5.11 19.05 8.79
N VAL A 187 -4.59 17.95 8.20
CA VAL A 187 -4.89 17.55 6.81
C VAL A 187 -6.37 17.25 6.61
N LEU A 188 -7.03 16.71 7.64
CA LEU A 188 -8.44 16.36 7.58
C LEU A 188 -9.33 17.61 7.63
N SER A 189 -8.77 18.78 7.98
CA SER A 189 -9.47 20.05 7.93
C SER A 189 -9.60 20.56 6.50
N ARG A 190 -10.85 20.75 6.06
CA ARG A 190 -11.20 21.25 4.71
C ARG A 190 -10.56 22.59 4.36
N SER A 191 -10.28 23.43 5.35
CA SER A 191 -9.68 24.75 5.14
C SER A 191 -8.18 24.71 4.87
N ASN A 192 -7.51 23.59 5.18
CA ASN A 192 -6.05 23.49 5.14
C ASN A 192 -5.54 22.75 3.91
N THR A 193 -5.76 23.34 2.73
CA THR A 193 -5.27 22.78 1.46
C THR A 193 -3.75 22.73 1.37
N VAL A 194 -3.06 23.63 2.07
CA VAL A 194 -1.58 23.69 2.11
C VAL A 194 -1.00 22.46 2.80
N ALA A 195 -1.59 22.02 3.92
CA ALA A 195 -1.18 20.79 4.59
C ALA A 195 -1.40 19.57 3.69
N MET A 196 -2.54 19.51 2.98
CA MET A 196 -2.82 18.44 2.02
C MET A 196 -1.78 18.39 0.89
N GLU A 197 -1.43 19.53 0.28
CA GLU A 197 -0.41 19.60 -0.77
C GLU A 197 0.98 19.17 -0.28
N LYS A 198 1.39 19.62 0.92
CA LYS A 198 2.66 19.18 1.54
C LYS A 198 2.64 17.66 1.77
N GLY A 199 1.53 17.13 2.27
CA GLY A 199 1.39 15.72 2.55
C GLY A 199 1.34 14.84 1.30
N ILE A 200 0.78 15.32 0.19
CA ILE A 200 0.84 14.66 -1.12
C ILE A 200 2.29 14.52 -1.60
N GLU A 201 3.12 15.54 -1.42
CA GLU A 201 4.55 15.47 -1.75
C GLU A 201 5.28 14.43 -0.88
N LEU A 202 4.99 14.38 0.42
CA LEU A 202 5.55 13.35 1.32
C LEU A 202 5.12 11.94 0.91
N ALA A 203 3.83 11.74 0.63
CA ALA A 203 3.31 10.44 0.21
C ALA A 203 3.93 9.97 -1.11
N ARG A 204 4.13 10.88 -2.09
CA ARG A 204 4.83 10.56 -3.35
C ARG A 204 6.27 10.10 -3.08
N ARG A 205 7.00 10.80 -2.21
CA ARG A 205 8.38 10.41 -1.84
C ARG A 205 8.42 9.03 -1.17
N GLN A 206 7.47 8.73 -0.29
CA GLN A 206 7.37 7.41 0.34
C GLN A 206 7.12 6.30 -0.70
N LEU A 207 6.18 6.50 -1.63
CA LEU A 207 5.90 5.54 -2.70
C LEU A 207 7.12 5.31 -3.60
N GLN A 208 7.83 6.38 -3.98
CA GLN A 208 9.07 6.32 -4.74
C GLN A 208 10.19 5.57 -3.98
N ALA A 209 10.32 5.83 -2.68
CA ALA A 209 11.30 5.13 -1.85
C ALA A 209 10.98 3.63 -1.76
N ILE A 210 9.70 3.26 -1.58
CA ILE A 210 9.27 1.85 -1.51
C ILE A 210 9.70 1.11 -2.78
N ILE A 211 9.39 1.63 -3.97
CA ILE A 211 9.72 0.91 -5.20
C ILE A 211 11.23 0.82 -5.46
N ALA A 212 11.98 1.89 -5.14
CA ALA A 212 13.43 1.87 -5.25
C ALA A 212 14.04 0.80 -4.32
N GLN A 213 13.52 0.67 -3.10
CA GLN A 213 13.98 -0.34 -2.15
C GLN A 213 13.57 -1.76 -2.55
N VAL A 214 12.35 -1.95 -3.07
CA VAL A 214 11.90 -3.24 -3.62
C VAL A 214 12.80 -3.66 -4.78
N GLN A 215 13.10 -2.75 -5.71
CA GLN A 215 14.03 -3.00 -6.80
C GLN A 215 15.40 -3.43 -6.27
N THR A 216 15.93 -2.71 -5.27
CA THR A 216 17.20 -3.06 -4.62
C THR A 216 17.17 -4.47 -4.04
N PHE A 217 16.10 -4.84 -3.33
CA PHE A 217 15.96 -6.19 -2.77
C PHE A 217 15.96 -7.28 -3.86
N LEU A 218 15.34 -7.01 -5.01
CA LEU A 218 15.26 -7.98 -6.11
C LEU A 218 16.57 -8.08 -6.89
N ASP A 219 17.16 -6.95 -7.25
CA ASP A 219 18.40 -6.86 -8.04
C ASP A 219 19.59 -7.46 -7.28
N MET A 220 19.63 -7.27 -5.95
CA MET A 220 20.67 -7.80 -5.07
C MET A 220 20.34 -9.18 -4.49
N HIS A 221 19.22 -9.80 -4.89
CA HIS A 221 18.75 -11.10 -4.40
C HIS A 221 18.68 -11.20 -2.86
N GLN A 222 18.21 -10.13 -2.21
CA GLN A 222 18.16 -10.01 -0.74
C GLN A 222 16.89 -10.59 -0.11
N VAL A 223 15.93 -11.07 -0.91
CA VAL A 223 14.78 -11.83 -0.42
C VAL A 223 15.14 -13.32 -0.43
N ILE A 224 15.41 -13.87 0.75
CA ILE A 224 15.97 -15.22 0.91
C ILE A 224 14.91 -16.12 1.56
N SER A 225 14.86 -17.39 1.14
CA SER A 225 14.01 -18.40 1.76
C SER A 225 14.76 -19.09 2.90
N ALA A 226 14.21 -19.00 4.12
CA ALA A 226 14.72 -19.73 5.28
C ALA A 226 14.15 -21.16 5.40
N GLY A 227 13.18 -21.52 4.55
CA GLY A 227 12.43 -22.78 4.62
C GLY A 227 10.97 -22.48 4.97
N PRO A 228 10.64 -22.22 6.25
CA PRO A 228 9.26 -21.96 6.67
C PRO A 228 8.76 -20.55 6.32
N PHE A 229 9.66 -19.61 6.05
CA PHE A 229 9.32 -18.23 5.65
C PHE A 229 10.41 -17.58 4.79
N LEU A 230 10.07 -16.48 4.13
CA LEU A 230 10.99 -15.60 3.41
C LEU A 230 11.50 -14.50 4.36
N TYR A 231 12.69 -13.99 4.13
CA TYR A 231 13.19 -12.83 4.87
C TYR A 231 13.96 -11.87 4.00
N ALA A 232 13.96 -10.60 4.40
CA ALA A 232 14.81 -9.56 3.85
C ALA A 232 15.23 -8.59 4.96
N PHE A 233 16.47 -8.12 4.91
CA PHE A 233 16.99 -7.13 5.85
C PHE A 233 17.61 -5.98 5.07
N MET A 234 17.19 -4.77 5.39
CA MET A 234 17.77 -3.57 4.81
C MET A 234 19.16 -3.31 5.42
N GLN A 235 20.13 -2.97 4.58
CA GLN A 235 21.49 -2.67 5.02
C GLN A 235 21.59 -1.24 5.60
N GLU A 236 22.48 -1.06 6.57
CA GLU A 236 22.81 0.25 7.14
C GLU A 236 23.49 1.14 6.10
N GLY A 237 23.06 2.41 6.00
CA GLY A 237 23.70 3.41 5.15
C GLY A 237 22.84 4.02 4.04
N ALA A 238 21.64 3.48 3.76
CA ALA A 238 20.74 4.14 2.82
C ALA A 238 20.08 5.36 3.47
N SER A 239 20.10 6.52 2.81
CA SER A 239 19.44 7.74 3.30
C SER A 239 17.93 7.56 3.50
N ILE A 240 17.33 6.61 2.77
CA ILE A 240 15.90 6.26 2.82
C ILE A 240 15.52 5.36 4.01
N VAL A 241 16.48 4.82 4.78
CA VAL A 241 16.20 3.94 5.94
C VAL A 241 15.21 4.61 6.90
N LYS A 242 15.35 5.92 7.13
CA LYS A 242 14.48 6.69 8.02
C LYS A 242 13.02 6.69 7.60
N ILE A 243 12.73 6.54 6.30
CA ILE A 243 11.35 6.42 5.81
C ILE A 243 10.74 5.11 6.30
N PHE A 244 11.51 4.03 6.31
CA PHE A 244 11.03 2.69 6.65
C PHE A 244 11.12 2.36 8.14
N ALA A 245 11.82 3.17 8.94
CA ALA A 245 11.90 3.02 10.39
C ALA A 245 10.58 3.39 11.13
N HIS A 246 9.44 3.26 10.44
CA HIS A 246 8.10 3.55 10.94
C HIS A 246 7.11 2.43 10.54
N PRO A 247 6.11 2.11 11.39
CA PRO A 247 5.22 0.95 11.22
C PRO A 247 4.52 0.81 9.85
N GLN A 248 3.86 1.85 9.35
CA GLN A 248 3.11 1.79 8.09
C GLN A 248 4.04 1.71 6.90
N CYS A 249 5.16 2.45 6.91
CA CYS A 249 6.14 2.38 5.83
C CYS A 249 6.83 1.00 5.75
N ILE A 250 7.26 0.40 6.86
CA ILE A 250 7.83 -0.96 6.84
C ILE A 250 6.80 -1.99 6.40
N MET A 251 5.54 -1.85 6.83
CA MET A 251 4.46 -2.75 6.42
C MET A 251 4.20 -2.69 4.91
N ARG A 252 4.10 -1.47 4.35
CA ARG A 252 3.94 -1.28 2.89
C ARG A 252 5.14 -1.82 2.12
N LEU A 253 6.35 -1.58 2.60
CA LEU A 253 7.57 -2.13 2.01
C LEU A 253 7.56 -3.66 2.04
N ALA A 254 7.18 -4.28 3.17
CA ALA A 254 7.10 -5.73 3.31
C ALA A 254 6.08 -6.33 2.34
N ARG A 255 4.86 -5.78 2.29
CA ARG A 255 3.81 -6.29 1.40
C ARG A 255 4.21 -6.17 -0.07
N PHE A 256 4.74 -5.02 -0.47
CA PHE A 256 5.25 -4.81 -1.83
C PHE A 256 6.40 -5.79 -2.13
N THR A 257 7.38 -5.92 -1.24
CA THR A 257 8.52 -6.84 -1.42
C THR A 257 8.06 -8.28 -1.62
N LEU A 258 7.10 -8.76 -0.81
CA LEU A 258 6.56 -10.11 -0.92
C LEU A 258 5.85 -10.32 -2.27
N GLU A 259 5.00 -9.39 -2.68
CA GLU A 259 4.28 -9.46 -3.95
C GLU A 259 5.21 -9.39 -5.16
N ALA A 260 6.20 -8.50 -5.12
CA ALA A 260 7.20 -8.34 -6.15
C ALA A 260 8.10 -9.56 -6.26
N HIS A 261 8.55 -10.13 -5.13
CA HIS A 261 9.32 -11.37 -5.11
C HIS A 261 8.51 -12.53 -5.72
N CYS A 262 7.24 -12.66 -5.34
CA CYS A 262 6.36 -13.70 -5.89
C CYS A 262 6.11 -13.54 -7.39
N SER A 263 6.09 -12.32 -7.92
CA SER A 263 5.87 -12.08 -9.35
C SER A 263 7.08 -12.51 -10.20
N VAL A 264 8.30 -12.48 -9.65
CA VAL A 264 9.54 -12.85 -10.35
C VAL A 264 10.07 -14.24 -9.99
N SER A 265 9.67 -14.78 -8.84
CA SER A 265 10.12 -16.10 -8.36
C SER A 265 9.63 -17.22 -9.28
N ARG A 266 10.53 -18.18 -9.56
CA ARG A 266 10.18 -19.43 -10.25
C ARG A 266 9.52 -20.44 -9.30
N ASN A 267 9.71 -20.27 -8.00
CA ASN A 267 9.20 -21.19 -7.00
C ASN A 267 7.74 -20.85 -6.66
N LYS A 268 6.80 -21.68 -7.10
CA LYS A 268 5.37 -21.49 -6.82
C LYS A 268 5.05 -21.50 -5.32
N LYS A 269 5.91 -22.09 -4.48
CA LYS A 269 5.74 -22.09 -3.01
C LYS A 269 5.91 -20.71 -2.39
N SER A 270 6.63 -19.77 -3.04
CA SER A 270 6.88 -18.43 -2.51
C SER A 270 5.59 -17.68 -2.14
N ARG A 271 4.49 -17.88 -2.87
CA ARG A 271 3.18 -17.25 -2.58
C ARG A 271 2.54 -17.72 -1.27
N ASN A 272 2.93 -18.90 -0.80
CA ASN A 272 2.40 -19.53 0.41
C ASN A 272 3.35 -19.36 1.60
N LEU A 273 4.49 -18.68 1.41
CA LEU A 273 5.43 -18.38 2.47
C LEU A 273 5.17 -16.98 3.03
N PRO A 274 5.22 -16.79 4.35
CA PRO A 274 5.21 -15.47 4.96
C PRO A 274 6.54 -14.74 4.69
N LEU A 275 6.58 -13.44 5.03
CA LEU A 275 7.81 -12.64 4.97
C LEU A 275 8.12 -12.00 6.34
N VAL A 276 9.38 -12.10 6.77
CA VAL A 276 9.94 -11.27 7.85
C VAL A 276 10.82 -10.19 7.24
N LEU A 277 10.52 -8.93 7.52
CA LEU A 277 11.31 -7.79 7.04
C LEU A 277 11.91 -7.06 8.24
N GLY A 278 13.20 -6.75 8.19
CA GLY A 278 13.84 -5.90 9.19
C GLY A 278 14.56 -4.70 8.58
N VAL A 279 14.49 -3.57 9.28
CA VAL A 279 15.15 -2.32 8.89
C VAL A 279 15.90 -1.72 10.08
N PRO A 280 17.07 -1.09 9.88
CA PRO A 280 17.75 -0.38 10.97
C PRO A 280 16.86 0.75 11.50
N LEU A 281 16.77 0.87 12.82
CA LEU A 281 15.97 1.88 13.51
C LEU A 281 16.86 3.00 14.04
N ASP A 282 17.85 2.64 14.85
CA ASP A 282 18.86 3.54 15.39
C ASP A 282 20.25 2.93 15.26
N GLY A 283 21.10 3.56 14.45
CA GLY A 283 22.47 3.11 14.20
C GLY A 283 23.41 3.33 15.38
N GLU A 284 23.16 4.30 16.26
CA GLU A 284 23.97 4.54 17.46
C GLU A 284 23.65 3.50 18.53
N GLN A 285 22.37 3.16 18.68
CA GLN A 285 21.92 2.14 19.61
C GLN A 285 22.03 0.72 19.04
N GLY A 286 22.32 0.56 17.74
CA GLY A 286 22.34 -0.75 17.08
C GLY A 286 21.01 -1.49 17.22
N THR A 287 19.89 -0.79 17.00
CA THR A 287 18.54 -1.36 17.04
C THR A 287 17.93 -1.44 15.64
N MET A 288 17.03 -2.40 15.48
CA MET A 288 16.29 -2.62 14.24
C MET A 288 14.80 -2.84 14.53
N LEU A 289 13.97 -2.34 13.62
CA LEU A 289 12.54 -2.63 13.58
C LEU A 289 12.32 -3.87 12.72
N VAL A 290 11.56 -4.84 13.24
CA VAL A 290 11.24 -6.10 12.58
C VAL A 290 9.73 -6.25 12.48
N THR A 291 9.24 -6.62 11.30
CA THR A 291 7.82 -6.95 11.08
C THR A 291 7.69 -8.31 10.39
N GLY A 292 6.66 -9.07 10.78
CA GLY A 292 6.27 -10.31 10.11
C GLY A 292 4.92 -10.13 9.41
N ILE A 293 4.83 -10.50 8.12
CA ILE A 293 3.59 -10.45 7.34
C ILE A 293 3.18 -11.83 6.85
N PRO A 294 1.87 -12.13 6.80
CA PRO A 294 1.38 -13.44 6.36
C PRO A 294 1.66 -13.68 4.86
N PRO A 295 1.56 -14.93 4.39
CA PRO A 295 1.63 -15.25 2.97
C PRO A 295 0.57 -14.51 2.15
N LEU A 296 0.83 -14.31 0.86
CA LEU A 296 -0.17 -13.73 -0.05
C LEU A 296 -1.39 -14.64 -0.16
N SER A 297 -1.25 -15.97 -0.09
CA SER A 297 -2.41 -16.87 -0.12
C SER A 297 -3.31 -16.77 1.11
N MET A 298 -2.89 -16.09 2.18
CA MET A 298 -3.70 -15.89 3.37
C MET A 298 -4.50 -14.61 3.27
N ASP A 299 -5.78 -14.78 3.50
CA ASP A 299 -6.84 -13.81 3.26
C ASP A 299 -7.15 -12.90 4.46
N ASP A 300 -6.75 -13.32 5.67
CA ASP A 300 -7.13 -12.69 6.94
C ASP A 300 -5.88 -12.32 7.76
N GLU A 301 -5.62 -11.02 7.92
CA GLU A 301 -4.53 -10.49 8.75
C GLU A 301 -4.67 -10.87 10.23
N ARG A 302 -5.88 -11.16 10.72
CA ARG A 302 -6.10 -11.63 12.12
C ARG A 302 -5.47 -13.01 12.36
N LYS A 303 -5.06 -13.70 11.30
CA LYS A 303 -4.32 -14.97 11.36
C LYS A 303 -2.80 -14.77 11.34
N ASN A 304 -2.31 -13.54 11.43
CA ASN A 304 -0.88 -13.29 11.51
C ASN A 304 -0.31 -13.87 12.81
N PHE A 305 0.41 -14.99 12.69
CA PHE A 305 0.97 -15.73 13.81
C PHE A 305 2.31 -15.17 14.30
N PHE A 306 2.90 -14.20 13.60
CA PHE A 306 4.23 -13.70 13.94
C PHE A 306 4.32 -13.05 15.31
N GLY A 307 3.24 -12.46 15.83
CA GLY A 307 3.30 -11.85 17.17
C GLY A 307 3.70 -12.85 18.26
N LYS A 308 3.00 -13.99 18.32
CA LYS A 308 3.34 -15.07 19.26
C LYS A 308 4.66 -15.75 18.91
N ALA A 309 4.95 -15.92 17.62
CA ALA A 309 6.20 -16.56 17.19
C ALA A 309 7.43 -15.72 17.57
N PHE A 310 7.35 -14.39 17.44
CA PHE A 310 8.41 -13.46 17.84
C PHE A 310 8.61 -13.47 19.35
N GLU A 311 7.53 -13.41 20.14
CA GLU A 311 7.58 -13.50 21.60
C GLU A 311 8.28 -14.80 22.06
N GLN A 312 7.88 -15.95 21.50
CA GLN A 312 8.44 -17.25 21.87
C GLN A 312 9.91 -17.41 21.43
N ALA A 313 10.27 -16.92 20.23
CA ALA A 313 11.65 -16.95 19.75
C ALA A 313 12.56 -16.02 20.56
N ALA A 314 12.08 -14.84 20.96
CA ALA A 314 12.83 -13.91 21.81
C ALA A 314 13.04 -14.49 23.23
N ALA A 315 12.01 -15.11 23.81
CA ALA A 315 12.08 -15.73 25.13
C ALA A 315 13.04 -16.92 25.17
N SER A 316 13.06 -17.78 24.15
CA SER A 316 13.92 -18.97 24.12
C SER A 316 15.41 -18.65 23.96
N THR A 317 15.75 -17.48 23.43
CA THR A 317 17.14 -17.06 23.13
C THR A 317 17.62 -15.89 23.98
N ASN A 318 16.78 -15.42 24.92
CA ASN A 318 17.04 -14.26 25.76
C ASN A 318 17.51 -13.05 24.91
N CYS A 319 16.77 -12.75 23.84
CA CYS A 319 17.03 -11.61 22.98
C CYS A 319 16.55 -10.31 23.63
N ARG A 320 17.29 -9.23 23.38
CA ARG A 320 16.90 -7.88 23.78
C ARG A 320 15.91 -7.35 22.75
N THR A 321 14.62 -7.59 23.01
CA THR A 321 13.50 -7.12 22.20
C THR A 321 12.59 -6.19 22.98
N SER A 322 11.93 -5.27 22.28
CA SER A 322 10.79 -4.50 22.77
C SER A 322 9.56 -4.83 21.93
N HIS A 323 8.44 -5.04 22.60
CA HIS A 323 7.14 -5.35 22.02
C HIS A 323 6.11 -4.26 22.37
N ASP A 324 6.52 -3.00 22.28
CA ASP A 324 5.70 -1.85 22.69
C ASP A 324 4.68 -1.39 21.61
N PHE A 325 4.65 -2.06 20.46
CA PHE A 325 3.67 -1.80 19.40
C PHE A 325 2.32 -2.45 19.70
N PHE A 326 1.22 -1.77 19.32
CA PHE A 326 -0.11 -2.38 19.34
C PHE A 326 -0.21 -3.61 18.44
N ASP A 327 0.46 -3.55 17.30
CA ASP A 327 0.59 -4.64 16.34
C ASP A 327 1.66 -5.63 16.82
N THR A 328 1.22 -6.74 17.40
CA THR A 328 2.12 -7.73 18.02
C THR A 328 3.13 -8.36 17.06
N TYR A 329 2.85 -8.35 15.75
CA TYR A 329 3.74 -8.84 14.70
C TYR A 329 4.86 -7.84 14.33
N MET A 330 4.99 -6.73 15.08
CA MET A 330 6.10 -5.79 15.03
C MET A 330 6.87 -5.80 16.35
N MET A 331 8.19 -5.68 16.28
CA MET A 331 9.05 -5.57 17.45
C MET A 331 10.33 -4.80 17.14
N GLU A 332 10.93 -4.20 18.17
CA GLU A 332 12.30 -3.70 18.10
C GLU A 332 13.26 -4.76 18.64
N MET A 333 14.46 -4.85 18.07
CA MET A 333 15.47 -5.81 18.50
C MET A 333 16.88 -5.20 18.38
N LYS A 334 17.82 -5.62 19.23
CA LYS A 334 19.24 -5.32 19.04
C LYS A 334 19.80 -6.07 17.82
N SER A 335 20.49 -5.36 16.93
CA SER A 335 21.05 -5.93 15.69
C SER A 335 21.97 -7.13 15.94
N ASP A 336 22.71 -7.13 17.05
CA ASP A 336 23.59 -8.24 17.45
C ASP A 336 22.83 -9.54 17.76
N ASP A 337 21.59 -9.43 18.23
CA ASP A 337 20.76 -10.56 18.64
C ASP A 337 20.06 -11.20 17.43
N ARG A 338 20.16 -10.59 16.24
CA ARG A 338 19.49 -11.03 15.01
C ARG A 338 19.74 -12.49 14.68
N SER A 339 21.00 -12.95 14.68
CA SER A 339 21.32 -14.31 14.24
C SER A 339 20.65 -15.36 15.13
N LYS A 340 20.83 -15.25 16.46
CA LYS A 340 20.26 -16.19 17.42
C LYS A 340 18.72 -16.17 17.41
N PHE A 341 18.11 -14.99 17.31
CA PHE A 341 16.66 -14.85 17.20
C PHE A 341 16.14 -15.56 15.95
N PHE A 342 16.81 -15.34 14.82
CA PHE A 342 16.39 -15.87 13.53
C PHE A 342 16.50 -17.40 13.48
N ASP A 343 17.57 -17.97 14.03
CA ASP A 343 17.75 -19.42 14.14
C ASP A 343 16.64 -20.06 15.00
N ALA A 344 16.29 -19.44 16.12
CA ALA A 344 15.18 -19.90 16.96
C ALA A 344 13.82 -19.77 16.27
N LEU A 345 13.59 -18.69 15.52
CA LEU A 345 12.35 -18.52 14.75
C LEU A 345 12.21 -19.57 13.64
N ILE A 346 13.31 -19.91 12.95
CA ILE A 346 13.33 -21.00 11.96
C ILE A 346 13.01 -22.33 12.64
N SER A 347 13.63 -22.62 13.79
CA SER A 347 13.38 -23.86 14.53
C SER A 347 11.95 -23.96 15.08
N LEU A 348 11.30 -22.83 15.36
CA LEU A 348 9.93 -22.79 15.88
C LEU A 348 8.88 -23.02 14.79
N LEU A 349 9.17 -22.59 13.56
CA LEU A 349 8.21 -22.61 12.44
C LEU A 349 8.41 -23.81 11.49
N ASN A 350 9.48 -24.58 11.67
CA ASN A 350 9.66 -25.91 11.08
C ASN A 350 8.93 -26.97 11.90
#